data_AF-A0A6G6YWY8-F1
#
_entry.id   AF-A0A6G6YWY8-F1
#
_cell.length_a   1.000
_cell.length_b   1.000
_cell.length_c   1.000
_cell.angle_alpha   90.00
_cell.angle_beta   90.00
_cell.angle_gamma   90.00
#
_symmetry.space_group_name_H-M   'P 1'
#
loop_
_entity.id
_entity.type
_entity.pdbx_description
1 polymer ?
#
loop_
_entity_poly.entity_id
_entity_poly.type
_entity_poly.pdbx_seq_one_letter_code
_entity_poly.pdbx_strand_id
1 'polypeptide(L)'
;MNDSIPALLPRHSGHQFVLYADSCSGVAGALHERTFASVNDVVRRLHPRPEFILFPGDEIIGLTADAGALRAQWRHWLDTEMSWLDRREVPMWHTTGNHTTYDAMSEAVFREVLKLPHNGPSGQEGLSYWVRRDDLLMVFVHTLWSGLGGEGHVETDWLEAVLAQHGDARHKLVLGHHPVFPINGYSGAYQREIGHEYSARFWDILVRADVTAYLCSHILAFDVQVHRGVLQLCTAGAGTAHRMPEGVEYLHCVQAALDQSGLRYQVLDTEGVVRERLAWPLPSFDQASWSPLPRGASPAPLSGAAPPATAIALKLSGRTAAAAAAPQTLLCTPAPGMIAPLWLGLRGPKQTLTLILGREQVRSPHYWIGPELGADADFALDVAFYPDMGPGGVLWRRSGDTRWTSCTAISATGLERFSWPAVWSVGCGEGGPDDRRYAGPRLEIAASVIALS
;
A
#
# COMPACT_ATOMS: atom_id res chain seq x y z
N MET A 1 -27.93 -21.86 1.40
CA MET A 1 -27.11 -22.12 0.20
C MET A 1 -25.86 -21.28 0.37
N ASN A 2 -24.70 -21.91 0.60
CA ASN A 2 -23.46 -21.20 0.90
C ASN A 2 -22.96 -20.54 -0.38
N ASP A 3 -23.05 -19.21 -0.46
CA ASP A 3 -22.39 -18.41 -1.49
C ASP A 3 -20.89 -18.41 -1.20
N SER A 4 -20.20 -19.46 -1.64
CA SER A 4 -18.75 -19.52 -1.58
C SER A 4 -18.14 -18.41 -2.44
N ILE A 5 -17.11 -17.74 -1.91
CA ILE A 5 -16.31 -16.76 -2.63
C ILE A 5 -15.12 -17.52 -3.23
N PRO A 6 -14.95 -17.53 -4.57
CA PRO A 6 -13.76 -18.09 -5.19
C PRO A 6 -12.50 -17.37 -4.69
N ALA A 7 -11.56 -18.15 -4.19
CA ALA A 7 -10.30 -17.61 -3.73
C ALA A 7 -9.38 -17.18 -4.88
N LEU A 8 -8.64 -16.08 -4.66
CA LEU A 8 -7.47 -15.74 -5.44
C LEU A 8 -6.34 -16.74 -5.17
N LEU A 9 -5.98 -17.55 -6.18
CA LEU A 9 -4.92 -18.56 -6.08
C LEU A 9 -3.65 -18.12 -6.80
N PRO A 10 -2.46 -18.55 -6.34
CA PRO A 10 -1.22 -18.53 -7.11
C PRO A 10 -1.42 -19.07 -8.55
N ARG A 11 -0.75 -18.46 -9.54
CA ARG A 11 -0.75 -18.96 -10.93
C ARG A 11 0.16 -20.17 -11.09
N HIS A 12 1.17 -20.23 -10.24
CA HIS A 12 2.15 -21.31 -10.17
C HIS A 12 2.21 -21.82 -8.73
N SER A 13 3.15 -22.73 -8.43
CA SER A 13 3.45 -23.07 -7.04
C SER A 13 3.76 -21.80 -6.26
N GLY A 14 3.14 -21.64 -5.10
CA GLY A 14 3.19 -20.43 -4.31
C GLY A 14 2.33 -20.53 -3.06
N HIS A 15 2.06 -19.38 -2.45
CA HIS A 15 1.35 -19.26 -1.18
C HIS A 15 0.06 -18.47 -1.36
N GLN A 16 -1.02 -18.94 -0.76
CA GLN A 16 -2.28 -18.21 -0.65
C GLN A 16 -2.57 -17.87 0.81
N PHE A 17 -2.79 -16.60 1.12
CA PHE A 17 -3.04 -16.16 2.49
C PHE A 17 -4.05 -15.03 2.56
N VAL A 18 -4.49 -14.74 3.77
CA VAL A 18 -5.36 -13.62 4.07
C VAL A 18 -4.67 -12.69 5.07
N LEU A 19 -4.89 -11.39 4.92
CA LEU A 19 -4.36 -10.33 5.74
C LEU A 19 -5.53 -9.42 6.18
N TYR A 20 -5.71 -9.22 7.48
CA TYR A 20 -6.60 -8.20 8.03
C TYR A 20 -6.19 -7.92 9.48
N ALA A 21 -6.37 -6.68 9.95
CA ALA A 21 -6.02 -6.24 11.29
C ALA A 21 -6.94 -5.13 11.80
N ASP A 22 -6.73 -4.72 13.04
CA ASP A 22 -7.47 -3.66 13.74
C ASP A 22 -8.95 -4.01 13.92
N SER A 23 -9.22 -5.20 14.47
CA SER A 23 -10.57 -5.55 14.90
C SER A 23 -10.96 -4.88 16.21
N CYS A 24 -10.01 -4.64 17.11
CA CYS A 24 -10.24 -4.08 18.44
C CYS A 24 -11.45 -4.72 19.16
N SER A 25 -11.61 -6.05 19.03
CA SER A 25 -12.78 -6.78 19.53
C SER A 25 -12.47 -7.47 20.87
N GLY A 26 -12.92 -8.70 21.12
CA GLY A 26 -12.61 -9.42 22.35
C GLY A 26 -13.48 -9.06 23.56
N VAL A 27 -14.53 -8.25 23.41
CA VAL A 27 -15.49 -7.99 24.49
C VAL A 27 -16.91 -8.27 23.99
N ALA A 28 -17.59 -9.21 24.65
CA ALA A 28 -18.95 -9.61 24.32
C ALA A 28 -19.91 -8.41 24.31
N GLY A 29 -20.66 -8.25 23.21
CA GLY A 29 -21.62 -7.16 22.99
C GLY A 29 -21.00 -5.79 22.72
N ALA A 30 -19.67 -5.67 22.67
CA ALA A 30 -19.01 -4.40 22.42
C ALA A 30 -19.14 -3.94 20.96
N LEU A 31 -18.72 -2.69 20.73
CA LEU A 31 -18.93 -1.99 19.46
C LEU A 31 -18.40 -2.75 18.23
N HIS A 32 -17.25 -3.42 18.37
CA HIS A 32 -16.53 -4.02 17.24
C HIS A 32 -16.80 -5.51 17.02
N GLU A 33 -17.52 -6.18 17.93
CA GLU A 33 -17.82 -7.62 17.81
C GLU A 33 -18.64 -7.92 16.54
N ARG A 34 -19.67 -7.11 16.26
CA ARG A 34 -20.52 -7.29 15.07
C ARG A 34 -19.78 -7.00 13.77
N THR A 35 -18.97 -5.95 13.74
CA THR A 35 -18.22 -5.57 12.54
C THR A 35 -17.13 -6.60 12.25
N PHE A 36 -16.42 -7.07 13.28
CA PHE A 36 -15.45 -8.15 13.14
C PHE A 36 -16.08 -9.46 12.66
N ALA A 37 -17.24 -9.84 13.22
CA ALA A 37 -18.00 -10.99 12.74
C ALA A 37 -18.34 -10.89 11.24
N SER A 38 -18.71 -9.71 10.75
CA SER A 38 -19.05 -9.52 9.33
C SER A 38 -17.84 -9.70 8.39
N VAL A 39 -16.63 -9.31 8.81
CA VAL A 39 -15.41 -9.57 8.04
C VAL A 39 -15.02 -11.05 8.13
N ASN A 40 -15.13 -11.67 9.30
CA ASN A 40 -14.91 -13.11 9.46
C ASN A 40 -15.85 -13.95 8.57
N ASP A 41 -17.10 -13.54 8.40
CA ASP A 41 -18.06 -14.21 7.51
C ASP A 41 -17.58 -14.21 6.05
N VAL A 42 -16.90 -13.16 5.59
CA VAL A 42 -16.28 -13.11 4.26
C VAL A 42 -15.13 -14.12 4.16
N VAL A 43 -14.22 -14.11 5.13
CA VAL A 43 -13.06 -15.02 5.17
C VAL A 43 -13.50 -16.48 5.19
N ARG A 44 -14.56 -16.80 5.95
CA ARG A 44 -15.15 -18.14 6.03
C ARG A 44 -15.71 -18.67 4.71
N ARG A 45 -16.15 -17.78 3.83
CA ARG A 45 -16.72 -18.14 2.52
C ARG A 45 -15.65 -18.39 1.45
N LEU A 46 -14.39 -18.03 1.69
CA LEU A 46 -13.29 -18.25 0.75
C LEU A 46 -13.08 -19.74 0.46
N HIS A 47 -13.02 -20.08 -0.83
CA HIS A 47 -12.75 -21.44 -1.27
C HIS A 47 -11.78 -21.52 -2.47
N PRO A 48 -10.68 -22.29 -2.35
CA PRO A 48 -10.22 -22.97 -1.13
C PRO A 48 -9.88 -21.99 0.01
N ARG A 49 -9.81 -22.54 1.23
CA ARG A 49 -9.43 -21.79 2.44
C ARG A 49 -7.98 -21.29 2.29
N PRO A 50 -7.63 -20.14 2.89
CA PRO A 50 -6.24 -19.68 2.90
C PRO A 50 -5.34 -20.68 3.63
N GLU A 51 -4.06 -20.72 3.26
CA GLU A 51 -3.06 -21.57 3.91
C GLU A 51 -2.67 -21.04 5.28
N PHE A 52 -2.75 -19.73 5.47
CA PHE A 52 -2.48 -19.04 6.73
C PHE A 52 -3.11 -17.65 6.74
N ILE A 53 -3.21 -17.06 7.93
CA ILE A 53 -3.68 -15.69 8.14
C ILE A 53 -2.55 -14.87 8.76
N LEU A 54 -2.40 -13.63 8.29
CA LEU A 54 -1.51 -12.62 8.85
C LEU A 54 -2.37 -11.55 9.51
N PHE A 55 -2.07 -11.20 10.77
CA PHE A 55 -2.82 -10.21 11.54
C PHE A 55 -1.85 -9.17 12.12
N PRO A 56 -1.65 -8.03 11.43
CA PRO A 56 -0.75 -6.95 11.87
C PRO A 56 -1.20 -6.15 13.11
N GLY A 57 -1.62 -6.82 14.18
CA GLY A 57 -1.91 -6.24 15.49
C GLY A 57 -3.37 -5.81 15.69
N ASP A 58 -3.65 -5.39 16.92
CA ASP A 58 -4.94 -4.88 17.40
C ASP A 58 -6.13 -5.83 17.21
N GLU A 59 -5.92 -7.09 17.63
CA GLU A 59 -6.94 -8.14 17.69
C GLU A 59 -8.08 -7.74 18.64
N ILE A 60 -7.71 -7.33 19.85
CA ILE A 60 -8.63 -7.03 20.94
C ILE A 60 -8.60 -5.54 21.31
N ILE A 61 -9.66 -5.05 21.94
CA ILE A 61 -9.76 -3.65 22.39
C ILE A 61 -8.65 -3.27 23.37
N GLY A 62 -8.17 -4.22 24.17
CA GLY A 62 -7.03 -4.06 25.06
C GLY A 62 -7.12 -2.86 26.00
N LEU A 63 -6.00 -2.14 26.13
CA LEU A 63 -5.86 -0.87 26.87
C LEU A 63 -6.47 -0.88 28.29
N THR A 64 -6.10 -1.89 29.08
CA THR A 64 -6.52 -2.06 30.48
C THR A 64 -5.32 -2.23 31.40
N ALA A 65 -5.42 -1.71 32.62
CA ALA A 65 -4.42 -1.94 33.67
C ALA A 65 -4.54 -3.32 34.33
N ASP A 66 -5.64 -4.05 34.08
CA ASP A 66 -5.92 -5.35 34.67
C ASP A 66 -5.52 -6.49 33.70
N ALA A 67 -4.46 -7.21 34.04
CA ALA A 67 -3.97 -8.35 33.29
C ALA A 67 -4.99 -9.51 33.20
N GLY A 68 -5.87 -9.66 34.20
CA GLY A 68 -6.96 -10.64 34.18
C GLY A 68 -8.04 -10.27 33.17
N ALA A 69 -8.41 -8.97 33.12
CA ALA A 69 -9.33 -8.45 32.11
C ALA A 69 -8.73 -8.58 30.69
N LEU A 70 -7.45 -8.27 30.51
CA LEU A 70 -6.77 -8.43 29.22
C LEU A 70 -6.77 -9.89 28.75
N ARG A 71 -6.47 -10.85 29.64
CA ARG A 71 -6.59 -12.30 29.34
C ARG A 71 -8.02 -12.72 29.03
N ALA A 72 -9.02 -12.12 29.68
CA ALA A 72 -10.43 -12.41 29.37
C ALA A 72 -10.80 -11.95 27.96
N GLN A 73 -10.31 -10.80 27.52
CA GLN A 73 -10.54 -10.33 26.16
C GLN A 73 -9.92 -11.26 25.11
N TRP A 74 -8.66 -11.66 25.33
CA TRP A 74 -7.99 -12.63 24.48
C TRP A 74 -8.73 -13.97 24.39
N ARG A 75 -9.22 -14.50 25.53
CA ARG A 75 -10.02 -15.74 25.53
C ARG A 75 -11.32 -15.58 24.74
N HIS A 76 -12.04 -14.46 24.90
CA HIS A 76 -13.25 -14.22 24.10
C HIS A 76 -12.94 -14.18 22.61
N TRP A 77 -11.91 -13.43 22.22
CA TRP A 77 -11.50 -13.30 20.83
C TRP A 77 -11.07 -14.66 20.23
N LEU A 78 -10.20 -15.39 20.92
CA LEU A 78 -9.66 -16.68 20.44
C LEU A 78 -10.69 -17.80 20.46
N ASP A 79 -11.48 -17.92 21.53
CA ASP A 79 -12.31 -19.11 21.79
C ASP A 79 -13.77 -18.89 21.40
N THR A 80 -14.19 -17.65 21.12
CA THR A 80 -15.55 -17.31 20.67
C THR A 80 -15.53 -16.71 19.26
N GLU A 81 -14.92 -15.53 19.09
CA GLU A 81 -15.00 -14.77 17.83
C GLU A 81 -14.22 -15.46 16.69
N MET A 82 -13.11 -16.11 17.01
CA MET A 82 -12.27 -16.89 16.10
C MET A 82 -12.49 -18.41 16.18
N SER A 83 -13.52 -18.87 16.90
CA SER A 83 -13.80 -20.31 17.08
C SER A 83 -14.11 -21.08 15.80
N TRP A 84 -14.46 -20.37 14.73
CA TRP A 84 -14.71 -20.93 13.41
C TRP A 84 -13.44 -21.40 12.69
N LEU A 85 -12.27 -20.91 13.10
CA LEU A 85 -10.98 -21.17 12.48
C LEU A 85 -10.28 -22.34 13.18
N ASP A 86 -9.97 -23.40 12.42
CA ASP A 86 -9.01 -24.40 12.89
C ASP A 86 -7.59 -23.86 12.71
N ARG A 87 -7.03 -23.30 13.79
CA ARG A 87 -5.69 -22.69 13.79
C ARG A 87 -4.54 -23.69 13.62
N ARG A 88 -4.80 -25.00 13.65
CA ARG A 88 -3.77 -26.02 13.33
C ARG A 88 -3.67 -26.24 11.83
N GLU A 89 -4.81 -26.23 11.15
CA GLU A 89 -4.89 -26.38 9.70
C GLU A 89 -4.58 -25.07 8.97
N VAL A 90 -5.05 -23.94 9.52
CA VAL A 90 -4.81 -22.59 8.99
C VAL A 90 -4.16 -21.74 10.10
N PRO A 91 -2.83 -21.77 10.24
CA PRO A 91 -2.13 -21.00 11.25
C PRO A 91 -2.38 -19.50 11.08
N MET A 92 -2.47 -18.81 12.21
CA MET A 92 -2.61 -17.36 12.27
C MET A 92 -1.36 -16.78 12.91
N TRP A 93 -0.74 -15.82 12.24
CA TRP A 93 0.47 -15.15 12.70
C TRP A 93 0.17 -13.69 13.04
N HIS A 94 0.65 -13.28 14.20
CA HIS A 94 0.31 -12.00 14.82
C HIS A 94 1.52 -11.09 14.87
N THR A 95 1.36 -9.80 14.63
CA THR A 95 2.31 -8.80 15.15
C THR A 95 1.78 -8.22 16.44
N THR A 96 2.65 -7.54 17.17
CA THR A 96 2.24 -6.67 18.27
C THR A 96 1.39 -5.49 17.78
N GLY A 97 0.76 -4.73 18.68
CA GLY A 97 -0.08 -3.57 18.36
C GLY A 97 -0.28 -2.64 19.55
N ASN A 98 -0.72 -1.39 19.34
CA ASN A 98 -0.87 -0.45 20.47
C ASN A 98 -2.02 -0.81 21.40
N HIS A 99 -2.98 -1.63 20.97
CA HIS A 99 -4.00 -2.17 21.86
C HIS A 99 -3.55 -3.44 22.58
N THR A 100 -2.54 -4.15 22.08
CA THR A 100 -2.16 -5.48 22.61
C THR A 100 -0.80 -5.53 23.32
N THR A 101 0.06 -4.53 23.11
CA THR A 101 1.40 -4.42 23.71
C THR A 101 1.78 -2.95 23.99
N TYR A 102 0.98 -2.25 24.79
CA TYR A 102 1.19 -0.84 25.16
C TYR A 102 2.15 -0.65 26.34
N ASP A 103 2.48 -1.71 27.06
CA ASP A 103 3.40 -1.72 28.20
C ASP A 103 3.97 -3.13 28.47
N ALA A 104 4.89 -3.24 29.44
CA ALA A 104 5.50 -4.52 29.80
C ALA A 104 4.49 -5.58 30.29
N MET A 105 3.36 -5.17 30.89
CA MET A 105 2.33 -6.10 31.36
C MET A 105 1.59 -6.73 30.18
N SER A 106 1.14 -5.91 29.24
CA SER A 106 0.45 -6.35 28.04
C SER A 106 1.37 -7.16 27.12
N GLU A 107 2.65 -6.80 27.00
CA GLU A 107 3.68 -7.63 26.35
C GLU A 107 3.83 -9.02 26.99
N ALA A 108 3.74 -9.13 28.32
CA ALA A 108 3.80 -10.42 29.01
C ALA A 108 2.55 -11.26 28.73
N VAL A 109 1.36 -10.65 28.75
CA VAL A 109 0.10 -11.33 28.41
C VAL A 109 0.09 -11.79 26.94
N PHE A 110 0.58 -10.96 26.02
CA PHE A 110 0.69 -11.31 24.60
C PHE A 110 1.52 -12.58 24.39
N ARG A 111 2.72 -12.66 24.99
CA ARG A 111 3.58 -13.85 24.95
C ARG A 111 2.90 -15.09 25.53
N GLU A 112 2.24 -14.94 26.67
CA GLU A 112 1.56 -16.02 27.38
C GLU A 112 0.44 -16.64 26.53
N VAL A 113 -0.37 -15.79 25.91
CA VAL A 113 -1.57 -16.18 25.17
C VAL A 113 -1.22 -16.75 23.80
N LEU A 114 -0.41 -16.02 23.01
CA LEU A 114 -0.20 -16.35 21.60
C LEU A 114 0.93 -17.36 21.38
N LYS A 115 1.89 -17.48 22.32
CA LYS A 115 2.98 -18.47 22.28
C LYS A 115 3.71 -18.53 20.92
N LEU A 116 3.95 -17.35 20.36
CA LEU A 116 4.66 -17.17 19.08
C LEU A 116 6.13 -17.62 19.20
N PRO A 117 6.85 -17.81 18.10
CA PRO A 117 8.25 -18.22 18.14
C PRO A 117 9.14 -17.29 18.98
N HIS A 118 10.15 -17.86 19.64
CA HIS A 118 11.10 -17.14 20.50
C HIS A 118 12.44 -16.84 19.80
N ASN A 119 12.46 -16.79 18.46
CA ASN A 119 13.66 -16.53 17.65
C ASN A 119 13.89 -15.02 17.37
N GLY A 120 13.32 -14.15 18.21
CA GLY A 120 13.46 -12.70 18.19
C GLY A 120 14.79 -12.18 18.75
N PRO A 121 14.99 -10.86 18.75
CA PRO A 121 16.10 -10.25 19.46
C PRO A 121 15.92 -10.39 20.97
N SER A 122 17.04 -10.26 21.69
CA SER A 122 17.08 -10.33 23.16
C SER A 122 16.05 -9.38 23.79
N GLY A 123 15.17 -9.92 24.64
CA GLY A 123 14.13 -9.16 25.33
C GLY A 123 12.82 -9.02 24.56
N GLN A 124 12.76 -9.51 23.31
CA GLN A 124 11.56 -9.52 22.48
C GLN A 124 11.12 -10.92 22.06
N GLU A 125 11.58 -11.96 22.76
CA GLU A 125 11.16 -13.33 22.52
C GLU A 125 9.63 -13.44 22.60
N GLY A 126 9.00 -13.97 21.54
CA GLY A 126 7.53 -14.04 21.44
C GLY A 126 6.83 -12.71 21.11
N LEU A 127 7.58 -11.64 20.80
CA LEU A 127 7.05 -10.35 20.33
C LEU A 127 7.53 -10.04 18.89
N SER A 128 8.85 -10.11 18.69
CA SER A 128 9.46 -10.10 17.35
C SER A 128 9.94 -11.51 17.04
N TYR A 129 9.72 -11.98 15.82
CA TYR A 129 10.04 -13.35 15.42
C TYR A 129 10.05 -13.50 13.90
N TRP A 130 10.48 -14.66 13.41
CA TRP A 130 10.35 -14.99 12.00
C TRP A 130 9.86 -16.42 11.81
N VAL A 131 9.20 -16.65 10.67
CA VAL A 131 8.71 -17.96 10.22
C VAL A 131 9.17 -18.17 8.79
N ARG A 132 9.70 -19.35 8.49
CA ARG A 132 10.05 -19.77 7.14
C ARG A 132 9.08 -20.84 6.67
N ARG A 133 8.52 -20.66 5.47
CA ARG A 133 7.64 -21.61 4.76
C ARG A 133 8.20 -21.79 3.35
N ASP A 134 8.99 -22.84 3.15
CA ASP A 134 9.68 -23.11 1.88
C ASP A 134 10.47 -21.90 1.35
N ASP A 135 10.02 -21.26 0.28
CA ASP A 135 10.65 -20.11 -0.37
C ASP A 135 10.16 -18.74 0.17
N LEU A 136 9.22 -18.75 1.12
CA LEU A 136 8.68 -17.57 1.80
C LEU A 136 9.29 -17.42 3.20
N LEU A 137 9.88 -16.25 3.45
CA LEU A 137 10.23 -15.74 4.77
C LEU A 137 9.20 -14.70 5.22
N MET A 138 8.71 -14.84 6.45
CA MET A 138 7.89 -13.84 7.13
C MET A 138 8.62 -13.38 8.39
N VAL A 139 8.87 -12.07 8.52
CA VAL A 139 9.51 -11.47 9.69
C VAL A 139 8.53 -10.52 10.36
N PHE A 140 8.27 -10.73 11.65
CA PHE A 140 7.33 -9.97 12.45
C PHE A 140 8.14 -9.08 13.40
N VAL A 141 8.01 -7.78 13.26
CA VAL A 141 8.72 -6.77 14.06
C VAL A 141 7.79 -6.15 15.10
N HIS A 142 8.33 -5.89 16.28
CA HIS A 142 7.66 -5.13 17.32
C HIS A 142 7.93 -3.63 17.13
N THR A 143 6.92 -2.89 16.72
CA THR A 143 7.01 -1.43 16.50
C THR A 143 6.67 -0.61 17.75
N LEU A 144 6.57 -1.24 18.92
CA LEU A 144 6.21 -0.58 20.18
C LEU A 144 6.98 -1.10 21.40
N TRP A 145 8.20 -1.60 21.21
CA TRP A 145 8.89 -2.28 22.30
C TRP A 145 9.16 -1.33 23.46
N SER A 146 8.59 -1.65 24.63
CA SER A 146 8.74 -0.85 25.84
C SER A 146 10.21 -0.66 26.25
N GLY A 147 11.08 -1.63 25.92
CA GLY A 147 12.52 -1.57 26.18
C GLY A 147 13.27 -0.50 25.37
N LEU A 148 12.69 0.01 24.28
CA LEU A 148 13.26 1.09 23.47
C LEU A 148 12.55 2.44 23.65
N GLY A 149 11.53 2.53 24.50
CA GLY A 149 10.72 3.73 24.66
C GLY A 149 9.25 3.58 24.26
N GLY A 150 8.85 2.40 23.78
CA GLY A 150 7.47 2.09 23.43
C GLY A 150 7.15 2.40 21.98
N GLU A 151 5.99 2.98 21.75
CA GLU A 151 5.39 3.17 20.43
C GLU A 151 6.30 3.90 19.43
N GLY A 152 6.39 3.37 18.21
CA GLY A 152 7.21 3.89 17.13
C GLY A 152 8.64 3.36 17.10
N HIS A 153 9.12 2.72 18.18
CA HIS A 153 10.48 2.19 18.25
C HIS A 153 10.57 0.76 17.70
N VAL A 154 11.62 0.48 16.91
CA VAL A 154 11.81 -0.81 16.23
C VAL A 154 13.28 -1.25 16.18
N GLU A 155 13.53 -2.54 16.36
CA GLU A 155 14.86 -3.15 16.29
C GLU A 155 15.31 -3.41 14.84
N THR A 156 16.16 -2.52 14.32
CA THR A 156 16.64 -2.58 12.93
C THR A 156 17.83 -3.53 12.73
N ASP A 157 18.71 -3.67 13.72
CA ASP A 157 19.90 -4.54 13.64
C ASP A 157 19.51 -6.01 13.49
N TRP A 158 18.56 -6.46 14.30
CA TRP A 158 18.06 -7.84 14.24
C TRP A 158 17.33 -8.12 12.93
N LEU A 159 16.49 -7.19 12.45
CA LEU A 159 15.81 -7.33 11.17
C LEU A 159 16.80 -7.51 10.01
N GLU A 160 17.84 -6.67 9.97
CA GLU A 160 18.89 -6.76 8.96
C GLU A 160 19.62 -8.11 9.01
N ALA A 161 19.95 -8.60 10.21
CA ALA A 161 20.60 -9.89 10.39
C ALA A 161 19.73 -11.07 9.93
N VAL A 162 18.43 -11.07 10.26
CA VAL A 162 17.49 -12.13 9.85
C VAL A 162 17.31 -12.14 8.33
N LEU A 163 17.14 -10.97 7.71
CA LEU A 163 16.98 -10.87 6.26
C LEU A 163 18.26 -11.30 5.52
N ALA A 164 19.44 -11.00 6.06
CA ALA A 164 20.71 -11.47 5.51
C ALA A 164 20.88 -12.99 5.68
N GLN A 165 20.55 -13.53 6.85
CA GLN A 165 20.58 -14.96 7.15
C GLN A 165 19.69 -15.77 6.19
N HIS A 166 18.54 -15.21 5.83
CA HIS A 166 17.56 -15.83 4.93
C HIS A 166 17.56 -15.16 3.54
N GLY A 167 18.73 -14.72 3.07
CA GLY A 167 18.88 -14.09 1.76
C GLY A 167 18.45 -14.99 0.59
N ASP A 168 18.45 -16.31 0.79
CA ASP A 168 18.00 -17.34 -0.14
C ASP A 168 16.47 -17.37 -0.35
N ALA A 169 15.69 -16.73 0.53
CA ALA A 169 14.24 -16.66 0.38
C ALA A 169 13.89 -15.92 -0.90
N ARG A 170 13.11 -16.55 -1.77
CA ARG A 170 12.56 -15.91 -2.97
C ARG A 170 11.63 -14.77 -2.56
N HIS A 171 10.78 -15.04 -1.59
CA HIS A 171 9.78 -14.11 -1.11
C HIS A 171 10.08 -13.73 0.33
N LYS A 172 10.00 -12.44 0.62
CA LYS A 172 10.19 -11.91 1.97
C LYS A 172 9.05 -10.93 2.27
N LEU A 173 8.31 -11.21 3.34
CA LEU A 173 7.30 -10.32 3.90
C LEU A 173 7.79 -9.86 5.26
N VAL A 174 7.73 -8.55 5.51
CA VAL A 174 7.98 -7.99 6.84
C VAL A 174 6.66 -7.44 7.36
N LEU A 175 6.34 -7.70 8.61
CA LEU A 175 5.08 -7.31 9.23
C LEU A 175 5.36 -6.51 10.49
N GLY A 176 4.65 -5.41 10.67
CA GLY A 176 4.66 -4.62 11.89
C GLY A 176 3.33 -3.90 12.03
N HIS A 177 3.09 -3.26 13.18
CA HIS A 177 1.82 -2.57 13.37
C HIS A 177 1.78 -1.21 12.68
N HIS A 178 2.78 -0.37 12.95
CA HIS A 178 2.81 0.99 12.44
C HIS A 178 3.33 1.08 10.99
N PRO A 179 2.76 1.95 10.16
CA PRO A 179 3.33 2.26 8.86
C PRO A 179 4.69 2.96 8.97
N VAL A 180 5.48 2.91 7.90
CA VAL A 180 6.74 3.66 7.77
C VAL A 180 6.50 5.02 7.12
N PHE A 181 5.68 5.02 6.07
CA PHE A 181 5.27 6.24 5.38
C PHE A 181 3.82 6.58 5.72
N PRO A 182 3.46 7.88 5.72
CA PRO A 182 2.08 8.31 5.86
C PRO A 182 1.16 7.63 4.84
N ILE A 183 -0.03 7.26 5.29
CA ILE A 183 -1.09 6.70 4.44
C ILE A 183 -1.65 7.79 3.53
N ASN A 184 -1.84 7.49 2.25
CA ASN A 184 -2.27 8.49 1.27
C ASN A 184 -3.59 9.18 1.67
N GLY A 185 -3.59 10.51 1.72
CA GLY A 185 -4.76 11.30 2.14
C GLY A 185 -4.93 11.45 3.66
N TYR A 186 -4.10 10.78 4.45
CA TYR A 186 -4.04 10.89 5.90
C TYR A 186 -2.69 11.50 6.27
N SER A 187 -2.71 12.72 6.81
CA SER A 187 -1.50 13.39 7.30
C SER A 187 -1.83 14.31 8.46
N GLY A 188 -0.92 14.48 9.40
CA GLY A 188 -1.09 15.40 10.51
C GLY A 188 -0.09 15.17 11.63
N ALA A 189 -0.01 16.10 12.56
CA ALA A 189 0.95 16.10 13.67
C ALA A 189 0.82 14.92 14.66
N TYR A 190 -0.19 14.06 14.47
CA TYR A 190 -0.51 12.92 15.34
C TYR A 190 -0.65 11.61 14.57
N GLN A 191 -0.21 11.55 13.30
CA GLN A 191 -0.08 10.27 12.63
C GLN A 191 1.06 9.50 13.28
N ARG A 192 0.82 8.22 13.56
CA ARG A 192 1.74 7.38 14.33
C ARG A 192 2.39 6.41 13.35
N GLU A 193 3.38 6.89 12.62
CA GLU A 193 4.33 6.04 11.91
C GLU A 193 5.39 5.48 12.87
N ILE A 194 6.25 4.58 12.40
CA ILE A 194 7.50 4.31 13.12
C ILE A 194 8.32 5.60 13.27
N GLY A 195 9.08 5.70 14.35
CA GLY A 195 9.86 6.88 14.68
C GLY A 195 10.77 7.32 13.53
N HIS A 196 10.82 8.63 13.27
CA HIS A 196 11.62 9.24 12.21
C HIS A 196 13.11 8.83 12.26
N GLU A 197 13.63 8.52 13.44
CA GLU A 197 14.98 8.03 13.67
C GLU A 197 15.22 6.60 13.14
N TYR A 198 14.16 5.81 12.96
CA TYR A 198 14.23 4.44 12.42
C TYR A 198 13.80 4.35 10.96
N SER A 199 12.88 5.21 10.51
CA SER A 199 12.17 5.08 9.22
C SER A 199 13.09 4.87 8.02
N ALA A 200 14.11 5.73 7.86
CA ALA A 200 15.04 5.65 6.74
C ALA A 200 15.85 4.35 6.76
N ARG A 201 16.43 4.01 7.92
CA ARG A 201 17.24 2.80 8.08
C ARG A 201 16.40 1.54 7.88
N PHE A 202 15.23 1.48 8.51
CA PHE A 202 14.30 0.37 8.39
C PHE A 202 13.95 0.13 6.91
N TRP A 203 13.55 1.18 6.19
CA TRP A 203 13.19 1.04 4.78
C TRP A 203 14.39 0.68 3.88
N ASP A 204 15.57 1.22 4.16
CA ASP A 204 16.81 0.86 3.45
C ASP A 204 17.14 -0.64 3.59
N ILE A 205 16.93 -1.21 4.78
CA ILE A 205 17.11 -2.66 5.02
C ILE A 205 16.15 -3.46 4.12
N LEU A 206 14.86 -3.11 4.10
CA LEU A 206 13.86 -3.80 3.28
C LEU A 206 14.22 -3.75 1.79
N VAL A 207 14.66 -2.58 1.32
CA VAL A 207 15.06 -2.34 -0.07
C VAL A 207 16.33 -3.10 -0.44
N ARG A 208 17.32 -3.21 0.45
CA ARG A 208 18.54 -3.99 0.22
C ARG A 208 18.28 -5.50 0.20
N ALA A 209 17.33 -5.96 1.00
CA ALA A 209 17.00 -7.39 1.11
C ALA A 209 15.99 -7.88 0.06
N ASP A 210 15.55 -7.01 -0.85
CA ASP A 210 14.50 -7.27 -1.84
C ASP A 210 13.20 -7.79 -1.19
N VAL A 211 12.78 -7.13 -0.10
CA VAL A 211 11.51 -7.42 0.56
C VAL A 211 10.35 -7.12 -0.39
N THR A 212 9.42 -8.08 -0.54
CA THR A 212 8.28 -7.94 -1.43
C THR A 212 7.29 -6.90 -0.89
N ALA A 213 6.95 -7.00 0.38
CA ALA A 213 6.05 -6.08 1.05
C ALA A 213 6.34 -5.96 2.55
N TYR A 214 6.21 -4.74 3.05
CA TYR A 214 5.94 -4.43 4.44
C TYR A 214 4.43 -4.37 4.64
N LEU A 215 3.89 -5.22 5.50
CA LEU A 215 2.46 -5.31 5.81
C LEU A 215 2.22 -4.69 7.18
N CYS A 216 1.36 -3.67 7.24
CA CYS A 216 1.07 -2.94 8.46
C CYS A 216 -0.40 -2.60 8.63
N SER A 217 -0.74 -1.98 9.77
CA SER A 217 -2.10 -1.58 10.11
C SER A 217 -2.12 -0.25 10.86
N HIS A 218 -2.81 -0.15 12.00
CA HIS A 218 -2.93 1.01 12.89
C HIS A 218 -3.78 2.18 12.36
N ILE A 219 -3.49 2.61 11.14
CA ILE A 219 -4.26 3.67 10.48
C ILE A 219 -5.49 3.01 9.86
N LEU A 220 -6.68 3.35 10.37
CA LEU A 220 -7.99 2.78 10.00
C LEU A 220 -8.40 3.07 8.54
N ALA A 221 -7.61 2.53 7.61
CA ALA A 221 -7.72 2.71 6.18
C ALA A 221 -7.20 1.46 5.45
N PHE A 222 -7.49 1.38 4.15
CA PHE A 222 -6.72 0.57 3.21
C PHE A 222 -5.85 1.47 2.34
N ASP A 223 -4.57 1.14 2.20
CA ASP A 223 -3.67 1.84 1.28
C ASP A 223 -2.52 0.94 0.83
N VAL A 224 -2.11 1.11 -0.42
CA VAL A 224 -0.90 0.50 -0.95
C VAL A 224 -0.01 1.58 -1.55
N GLN A 225 1.28 1.55 -1.21
CA GLN A 225 2.29 2.40 -1.81
C GLN A 225 3.51 1.57 -2.15
N VAL A 226 4.30 2.02 -3.13
CA VAL A 226 5.63 1.44 -3.38
C VAL A 226 6.69 2.49 -3.14
N HIS A 227 7.78 2.10 -2.47
CA HIS A 227 8.94 2.95 -2.28
C HIS A 227 10.20 2.17 -2.64
N ARG A 228 10.83 2.55 -3.76
CA ARG A 228 12.03 1.88 -4.29
C ARG A 228 11.84 0.36 -4.46
N GLY A 229 10.66 -0.04 -4.97
CA GLY A 229 10.32 -1.43 -5.31
C GLY A 229 9.69 -2.27 -4.20
N VAL A 230 9.76 -1.82 -2.94
CA VAL A 230 9.10 -2.49 -1.80
C VAL A 230 7.71 -1.92 -1.61
N LEU A 231 6.70 -2.77 -1.41
CA LEU A 231 5.34 -2.33 -1.09
C LEU A 231 5.23 -1.99 0.41
N GLN A 232 4.52 -0.91 0.74
CA GLN A 232 3.88 -0.75 2.04
C GLN A 232 2.38 -0.99 1.83
N LEU A 233 1.83 -2.03 2.45
CA LEU A 233 0.41 -2.35 2.41
C LEU A 233 -0.16 -2.15 3.82
N CYS A 234 -0.98 -1.13 3.98
CA CYS A 234 -1.71 -0.84 5.20
C CYS A 234 -3.13 -1.39 5.10
N THR A 235 -3.56 -2.18 6.09
CA THR A 235 -4.93 -2.69 6.17
C THR A 235 -5.41 -2.77 7.60
N ALA A 236 -6.36 -1.91 7.95
CA ALA A 236 -6.98 -1.82 9.27
C ALA A 236 -8.50 -1.99 9.17
N GLY A 237 -8.92 -2.90 8.30
CA GLY A 237 -10.31 -3.12 7.91
C GLY A 237 -11.09 -4.12 8.76
N ALA A 238 -10.48 -4.79 9.74
CA ALA A 238 -11.05 -6.01 10.29
C ALA A 238 -12.29 -5.78 11.16
N GLY A 239 -12.44 -4.61 11.80
CA GLY A 239 -13.60 -4.38 12.67
C GLY A 239 -13.75 -2.96 13.21
N THR A 240 -12.67 -2.21 13.36
CA THR A 240 -12.73 -0.87 13.95
C THR A 240 -13.28 0.16 12.96
N ALA A 241 -14.60 0.37 12.95
CA ALA A 241 -15.23 1.27 11.98
C ALA A 241 -15.41 2.73 12.46
N HIS A 242 -15.44 2.99 13.77
CA HIS A 242 -15.97 4.25 14.32
C HIS A 242 -15.14 5.51 14.02
N ARG A 243 -13.90 5.37 13.50
CA ARG A 243 -13.05 6.49 13.07
C ARG A 243 -12.65 6.41 11.60
N MET A 244 -13.19 5.44 10.86
CA MET A 244 -13.03 5.38 9.41
C MET A 244 -13.76 6.56 8.77
N PRO A 245 -13.12 7.38 7.90
CA PRO A 245 -13.83 8.43 7.20
C PRO A 245 -14.93 7.87 6.30
N GLU A 246 -16.15 8.36 6.52
CA GLU A 246 -17.34 7.93 5.80
C GLU A 246 -17.20 8.19 4.29
N GLY A 247 -17.61 7.19 3.49
CA GLY A 247 -17.57 7.28 2.03
C GLY A 247 -16.19 7.13 1.39
N VAL A 248 -15.15 6.96 2.22
CA VAL A 248 -13.78 6.70 1.79
C VAL A 248 -13.35 5.29 2.20
N GLU A 249 -13.39 5.01 3.50
CA GLU A 249 -12.93 3.74 4.06
C GLU A 249 -14.09 2.78 4.31
N TYR A 250 -13.76 1.50 4.42
CA TYR A 250 -14.72 0.41 4.57
C TYR A 250 -14.09 -0.78 5.30
N LEU A 251 -14.93 -1.58 5.96
CA LEU A 251 -14.51 -2.84 6.57
C LEU A 251 -14.15 -3.85 5.49
N HIS A 252 -13.04 -4.56 5.67
CA HIS A 252 -12.50 -5.44 4.64
C HIS A 252 -11.53 -6.50 5.18
N CYS A 253 -11.24 -7.48 4.32
CA CYS A 253 -10.05 -8.31 4.41
C CYS A 253 -9.30 -8.31 3.07
N VAL A 254 -7.99 -8.52 3.12
CA VAL A 254 -7.14 -8.65 1.94
C VAL A 254 -6.87 -10.13 1.71
N GLN A 255 -7.20 -10.63 0.53
CA GLN A 255 -6.80 -11.96 0.10
C GLN A 255 -5.62 -11.85 -0.86
N ALA A 256 -4.55 -12.58 -0.58
CA ALA A 256 -3.31 -12.53 -1.33
C ALA A 256 -2.89 -13.90 -1.90
N ALA A 257 -2.23 -13.84 -3.04
CA ALA A 257 -1.55 -14.96 -3.69
C ALA A 257 -0.14 -14.53 -4.07
N LEU A 258 0.85 -15.35 -3.75
CA LEU A 258 2.26 -15.05 -3.94
C LEU A 258 2.93 -16.21 -4.64
N ASP A 259 3.52 -15.96 -5.80
CA ASP A 259 4.25 -16.97 -6.57
C ASP A 259 5.46 -16.38 -7.29
N GLN A 260 6.11 -17.15 -8.15
CA GLN A 260 7.27 -16.71 -8.94
C GLN A 260 7.07 -15.41 -9.74
N SER A 261 5.83 -15.04 -10.06
CA SER A 261 5.45 -13.81 -10.76
C SER A 261 5.30 -12.61 -9.81
N GLY A 262 5.32 -12.85 -8.50
CA GLY A 262 5.20 -11.87 -7.44
C GLY A 262 3.88 -11.95 -6.67
N LEU A 263 3.50 -10.84 -6.04
CA LEU A 263 2.34 -10.71 -5.18
C LEU A 263 1.13 -10.25 -5.99
N ARG A 264 -0.02 -10.91 -5.79
CA ARG A 264 -1.33 -10.40 -6.17
C ARG A 264 -2.22 -10.34 -4.96
N TYR A 265 -3.09 -9.35 -4.91
CA TYR A 265 -4.16 -9.34 -3.91
C TYR A 265 -5.48 -8.87 -4.50
N GLN A 266 -6.54 -9.17 -3.76
CA GLN A 266 -7.83 -8.50 -3.86
C GLN A 266 -8.34 -8.11 -2.47
N VAL A 267 -8.96 -6.95 -2.35
CA VAL A 267 -9.59 -6.48 -1.10
C VAL A 267 -11.07 -6.76 -1.18
N LEU A 268 -11.58 -7.52 -0.22
CA LEU A 268 -12.98 -7.93 -0.12
C LEU A 268 -13.65 -7.16 1.01
N ASP A 269 -14.74 -6.47 0.71
CA ASP A 269 -15.59 -5.87 1.74
C ASP A 269 -16.45 -6.91 2.48
N THR A 270 -17.30 -6.44 3.39
CA THR A 270 -18.22 -7.28 4.19
C THR A 270 -19.30 -7.99 3.37
N GLU A 271 -19.53 -7.62 2.11
CA GLU A 271 -20.41 -8.33 1.18
C GLU A 271 -19.64 -9.39 0.38
N GLY A 272 -18.31 -9.37 0.41
CA GLY A 272 -17.43 -10.21 -0.41
C GLY A 272 -17.19 -9.63 -1.82
N VAL A 273 -17.50 -8.35 -2.02
CA VAL A 273 -17.25 -7.64 -3.27
C VAL A 273 -15.81 -7.20 -3.31
N VAL A 274 -15.14 -7.45 -4.43
CA VAL A 274 -13.78 -6.95 -4.65
C VAL A 274 -13.80 -5.44 -4.87
N ARG A 275 -13.16 -4.70 -3.96
CA ARG A 275 -13.04 -3.24 -4.02
C ARG A 275 -11.75 -2.79 -4.69
N GLU A 276 -10.65 -3.50 -4.43
CA GLU A 276 -9.31 -3.14 -4.92
C GLU A 276 -8.49 -4.38 -5.31
N ARG A 277 -7.51 -4.21 -6.21
CA ARG A 277 -6.68 -5.29 -6.75
C ARG A 277 -5.26 -4.82 -7.03
N LEU A 278 -4.29 -5.71 -6.85
CA LEU A 278 -2.91 -5.47 -7.24
C LEU A 278 -2.32 -6.70 -7.94
N ALA A 279 -1.47 -6.45 -8.92
CA ALA A 279 -0.41 -7.37 -9.34
C ALA A 279 0.95 -6.67 -9.27
N TRP A 280 1.89 -7.29 -8.58
CA TRP A 280 3.21 -6.73 -8.30
C TRP A 280 4.33 -7.77 -8.42
N PRO A 281 5.48 -7.46 -9.03
CA PRO A 281 5.84 -6.20 -9.66
C PRO A 281 5.02 -5.92 -10.92
N LEU A 282 4.99 -4.66 -11.35
CA LEU A 282 4.51 -4.32 -12.69
C LEU A 282 5.30 -5.10 -13.76
N PRO A 283 4.65 -5.56 -14.84
CA PRO A 283 5.35 -6.22 -15.94
C PRO A 283 6.41 -5.30 -16.54
N SER A 284 7.47 -5.89 -17.12
CA SER A 284 8.47 -5.09 -17.82
C SER A 284 7.84 -4.34 -18.99
N PHE A 285 8.16 -3.05 -19.08
CA PHE A 285 7.73 -2.18 -20.16
C PHE A 285 8.64 -2.23 -21.39
N ASP A 286 9.69 -3.05 -21.38
CA ASP A 286 10.68 -3.13 -22.46
C ASP A 286 10.09 -3.69 -23.75
N GLN A 287 9.14 -4.62 -23.62
CA GLN A 287 8.43 -5.23 -24.76
C GLN A 287 7.12 -4.51 -25.11
N ALA A 288 6.81 -3.41 -24.40
CA ALA A 288 5.56 -2.69 -24.62
C ALA A 288 5.59 -1.94 -25.98
N SER A 289 4.43 -1.87 -26.62
CA SER A 289 4.25 -1.11 -27.86
C SER A 289 4.11 0.38 -27.57
N TRP A 290 5.24 1.09 -27.59
CA TRP A 290 5.29 2.52 -27.30
C TRP A 290 4.85 3.37 -28.50
N SER A 291 3.85 4.22 -28.28
CA SER A 291 3.36 5.20 -29.28
C SER A 291 3.86 6.59 -28.94
N PRO A 292 4.67 7.25 -29.80
CA PRO A 292 5.07 8.64 -29.60
C PRO A 292 3.84 9.56 -29.54
N LEU A 293 3.82 10.48 -28.59
CA LEU A 293 2.82 11.53 -28.50
C LEU A 293 3.40 12.83 -29.10
N PRO A 294 2.82 13.35 -30.20
CA PRO A 294 3.31 14.59 -30.82
C PRO A 294 3.07 15.79 -29.89
N ARG A 295 3.86 16.84 -30.05
CA ARG A 295 3.65 18.11 -29.34
C ARG A 295 2.30 18.73 -29.72
N GLY A 296 1.64 19.34 -28.74
CA GLY A 296 0.29 19.86 -28.87
C GLY A 296 -0.78 18.78 -28.72
N ALA A 297 -2.00 19.09 -29.13
CA ALA A 297 -3.16 18.21 -29.00
C ALA A 297 -3.14 17.10 -30.06
N SER A 298 -3.39 15.86 -29.63
CA SER A 298 -3.49 14.68 -30.49
C SER A 298 -4.47 13.64 -29.93
N PRO A 299 -4.95 12.70 -30.76
CA PRO A 299 -5.77 11.59 -30.28
C PRO A 299 -5.05 10.79 -29.19
N ALA A 300 -5.78 10.47 -28.13
CA ALA A 300 -5.26 9.69 -27.01
C ALA A 300 -5.09 8.21 -27.38
N PRO A 301 -4.06 7.52 -26.83
CA PRO A 301 -3.91 6.07 -26.98
C PRO A 301 -4.99 5.27 -26.22
N LEU A 302 -5.68 5.91 -25.27
CA LEU A 302 -6.81 5.36 -24.53
C LEU A 302 -7.84 6.47 -24.29
N SER A 303 -9.12 6.14 -24.41
CA SER A 303 -10.22 7.03 -24.05
C SER A 303 -11.31 6.26 -23.31
N GLY A 304 -11.95 6.91 -22.34
CA GLY A 304 -12.97 6.31 -21.47
C GLY A 304 -12.39 5.71 -20.19
N ALA A 305 -13.19 4.91 -19.50
CA ALA A 305 -12.74 4.19 -18.31
C ALA A 305 -11.72 3.10 -18.72
N ALA A 306 -10.61 3.02 -17.97
CA ALA A 306 -9.66 1.94 -18.16
C ALA A 306 -10.30 0.61 -17.72
N PRO A 307 -10.14 -0.50 -18.47
CA PRO A 307 -10.54 -1.81 -17.99
C PRO A 307 -9.81 -2.15 -16.68
N PRO A 308 -10.41 -2.96 -15.80
CA PRO A 308 -9.70 -3.50 -14.63
C PRO A 308 -8.40 -4.18 -15.04
N ALA A 309 -7.41 -4.14 -14.15
CA ALA A 309 -6.07 -4.65 -14.34
C ALA A 309 -5.40 -4.05 -15.59
N THR A 310 -5.45 -2.71 -15.74
CA THR A 310 -4.76 -1.99 -16.81
C THR A 310 -3.84 -0.92 -16.23
N ALA A 311 -2.61 -0.83 -16.71
CA ALA A 311 -1.71 0.28 -16.45
C ALA A 311 -1.53 1.13 -17.72
N ILE A 312 -1.51 2.45 -17.54
CA ILE A 312 -1.11 3.40 -18.58
C ILE A 312 0.30 3.87 -18.23
N ALA A 313 1.25 3.65 -19.13
CA ALA A 313 2.64 4.04 -18.92
C ALA A 313 3.05 5.17 -19.86
N LEU A 314 3.89 6.07 -19.36
CA LEU A 314 4.54 7.14 -20.11
C LEU A 314 6.06 6.97 -20.01
N LYS A 315 6.75 7.12 -21.14
CA LYS A 315 8.18 7.40 -21.21
C LYS A 315 8.36 8.88 -21.43
N LEU A 316 9.05 9.55 -20.52
CA LEU A 316 9.29 10.99 -20.54
C LEU A 316 10.79 11.22 -20.66
N SER A 317 11.23 11.97 -21.66
CA SER A 317 12.61 12.43 -21.75
C SER A 317 12.69 13.88 -22.19
N GLY A 318 13.75 14.57 -21.79
CA GLY A 318 13.92 15.97 -22.14
C GLY A 318 15.01 16.66 -21.34
N ARG A 319 15.01 17.99 -21.41
CA ARG A 319 15.87 18.85 -20.60
C ARG A 319 15.04 19.95 -19.97
N THR A 320 15.05 20.03 -18.64
CA THR A 320 14.31 21.06 -17.90
C THR A 320 14.83 22.47 -18.21
N ALA A 321 14.01 23.49 -17.97
CA ALA A 321 14.42 24.88 -18.15
C ALA A 321 15.39 25.33 -17.03
N ALA A 322 16.28 26.28 -17.34
CA ALA A 322 17.29 26.78 -16.41
C ALA A 322 16.73 27.67 -15.27
N ALA A 323 15.63 28.39 -15.51
CA ALA A 323 15.04 29.30 -14.53
C ALA A 323 13.53 29.43 -14.75
N ALA A 324 12.77 28.39 -14.42
CA ALA A 324 11.32 28.40 -14.47
C ALA A 324 10.74 28.05 -13.10
N ALA A 325 10.07 29.00 -12.43
CA ALA A 325 9.27 28.71 -11.25
C ALA A 325 7.80 28.45 -11.59
N ALA A 326 7.36 28.93 -12.76
CA ALA A 326 5.99 28.77 -13.24
C ALA A 326 5.68 27.29 -13.56
N PRO A 327 4.42 26.85 -13.41
CA PRO A 327 3.99 25.53 -13.85
C PRO A 327 4.23 25.33 -15.36
N GLN A 328 4.78 24.18 -15.72
CA GLN A 328 5.06 23.78 -17.10
C GLN A 328 4.42 22.42 -17.39
N THR A 329 3.78 22.29 -18.53
CA THR A 329 3.01 21.09 -18.88
C THR A 329 3.91 20.06 -19.57
N LEU A 330 3.89 18.82 -19.08
CA LEU A 330 4.41 17.66 -19.82
C LEU A 330 3.27 17.04 -20.62
N LEU A 331 2.20 16.65 -19.92
CA LEU A 331 0.99 16.06 -20.49
C LEU A 331 -0.24 16.72 -19.86
N CYS A 332 -1.22 17.11 -20.67
CA CYS A 332 -2.51 17.61 -20.23
C CYS A 332 -3.62 16.85 -20.97
N THR A 333 -4.72 16.57 -20.30
CA THR A 333 -5.92 15.99 -20.92
C THR A 333 -7.01 17.07 -20.97
N PRO A 334 -7.09 17.90 -22.02
CA PRO A 334 -8.07 18.97 -22.07
C PRO A 334 -9.51 18.42 -22.17
N ALA A 335 -10.44 19.09 -21.48
CA ALA A 335 -11.86 18.83 -21.61
C ALA A 335 -12.63 20.16 -21.79
N PRO A 336 -13.60 20.25 -22.73
CA PRO A 336 -14.32 21.50 -22.98
C PRO A 336 -15.02 22.04 -21.74
N GLY A 337 -14.81 23.32 -21.43
CA GLY A 337 -15.52 24.03 -20.35
C GLY A 337 -15.13 23.61 -18.93
N MET A 338 -14.04 22.87 -18.74
CA MET A 338 -13.56 22.41 -17.44
C MET A 338 -12.06 22.65 -17.29
N ILE A 339 -11.58 22.74 -16.05
CA ILE A 339 -10.15 22.55 -15.75
C ILE A 339 -9.77 21.15 -16.24
N ALA A 340 -8.58 20.97 -16.79
CA ALA A 340 -8.13 19.69 -17.33
C ALA A 340 -8.33 18.55 -16.29
N PRO A 341 -9.06 17.48 -16.63
CA PRO A 341 -9.24 16.35 -15.72
C PRO A 341 -7.93 15.76 -15.19
N LEU A 342 -6.88 15.71 -16.01
CA LEU A 342 -5.54 15.33 -15.59
C LEU A 342 -4.50 16.28 -16.21
N TRP A 343 -3.64 16.82 -15.37
CA TRP A 343 -2.45 17.58 -15.74
C TRP A 343 -1.21 16.96 -15.08
N LEU A 344 -0.22 16.58 -15.87
CA LEU A 344 1.10 16.16 -15.42
C LEU A 344 2.12 17.20 -15.90
N GLY A 345 2.89 17.74 -14.96
CA GLY A 345 3.84 18.79 -15.28
C GLY A 345 4.92 19.00 -14.24
N LEU A 346 5.69 20.07 -14.42
CA LEU A 346 6.76 20.49 -13.52
C LEU A 346 6.35 21.77 -12.80
N ARG A 347 6.61 21.84 -11.49
CA ARG A 347 6.30 23.02 -10.67
C ARG A 347 7.51 23.49 -9.86
N GLY A 348 7.59 24.80 -9.68
CA GLY A 348 8.56 25.44 -8.81
C GLY A 348 10.00 25.41 -9.34
N PRO A 349 10.92 26.10 -8.64
CA PRO A 349 12.31 26.24 -9.08
C PRO A 349 13.06 24.91 -9.16
N LYS A 350 12.64 23.90 -8.40
CA LYS A 350 13.24 22.57 -8.39
C LYS A 350 12.73 21.64 -9.50
N GLN A 351 11.79 22.11 -10.32
CA GLN A 351 11.19 21.33 -11.41
C GLN A 351 10.59 20.01 -10.88
N THR A 352 9.76 20.10 -9.84
CA THR A 352 9.15 18.93 -9.20
C THR A 352 8.05 18.37 -10.08
N LEU A 353 8.13 17.08 -10.41
CA LEU A 353 7.07 16.38 -11.12
C LEU A 353 5.79 16.42 -10.28
N THR A 354 4.69 16.86 -10.87
CA THR A 354 3.39 16.99 -10.20
C THR A 354 2.30 16.49 -11.12
N LEU A 355 1.43 15.62 -10.60
CA LEU A 355 0.14 15.32 -11.21
C LEU A 355 -0.97 16.03 -10.44
N ILE A 356 -1.88 16.65 -11.18
CA ILE A 356 -3.09 17.31 -10.69
C ILE A 356 -4.28 16.60 -11.33
N LEU A 357 -5.21 16.13 -10.51
CA LEU A 357 -6.42 15.44 -10.95
C LEU A 357 -7.66 16.27 -10.60
N GLY A 358 -8.35 16.78 -11.61
CA GLY A 358 -9.64 17.46 -11.48
C GLY A 358 -10.78 16.45 -11.65
N ARG A 359 -11.54 16.18 -10.58
CA ARG A 359 -12.62 15.16 -10.59
C ARG A 359 -14.02 15.73 -10.71
N GLU A 360 -14.30 16.82 -10.00
CA GLU A 360 -15.63 17.40 -9.89
C GLU A 360 -15.56 18.92 -10.13
N GLN A 361 -16.57 19.46 -10.80
CA GLN A 361 -16.69 20.92 -10.90
C GLN A 361 -16.78 21.52 -9.49
N VAL A 362 -16.10 22.65 -9.27
CA VAL A 362 -16.13 23.43 -8.00
C VAL A 362 -15.44 22.74 -6.80
N ARG A 363 -14.81 21.57 -6.98
CA ARG A 363 -13.93 20.96 -5.96
C ARG A 363 -12.46 21.26 -6.23
N SER A 364 -11.68 21.37 -5.15
CA SER A 364 -10.22 21.42 -5.25
C SER A 364 -9.69 20.12 -5.87
N PRO A 365 -8.66 20.20 -6.74
CA PRO A 365 -8.08 19.00 -7.34
C PRO A 365 -7.22 18.23 -6.34
N HIS A 366 -6.95 16.96 -6.66
CA HIS A 366 -6.00 16.13 -5.94
C HIS A 366 -4.59 16.29 -6.52
N TYR A 367 -3.57 16.09 -5.67
CA TYR A 367 -2.17 16.27 -6.01
C TYR A 367 -1.36 15.02 -5.72
N TRP A 368 -0.47 14.69 -6.66
CA TRP A 368 0.60 13.72 -6.50
C TRP A 368 1.92 14.39 -6.77
N ILE A 369 2.85 14.25 -5.84
CA ILE A 369 4.17 14.89 -5.88
C ILE A 369 5.22 13.81 -6.15
N GLY A 370 5.91 13.95 -7.27
CA GLY A 370 6.98 13.06 -7.71
C GLY A 370 8.37 13.64 -7.44
N PRO A 371 9.41 13.17 -8.17
CA PRO A 371 10.78 13.57 -7.93
C PRO A 371 11.06 15.01 -8.35
N GLU A 372 12.10 15.59 -7.76
CA GLU A 372 12.72 16.82 -8.23
C GLU A 372 13.63 16.51 -9.43
N LEU A 373 13.43 17.18 -10.57
CA LEU A 373 14.27 16.96 -11.76
C LEU A 373 15.48 17.89 -11.82
N GLY A 374 15.48 18.97 -11.04
CA GLY A 374 16.50 20.00 -11.10
C GLY A 374 16.32 20.95 -12.30
N ALA A 375 16.92 22.13 -12.21
CA ALA A 375 16.93 23.11 -13.29
C ALA A 375 18.06 22.84 -14.28
N ASP A 376 17.83 23.11 -15.57
CA ASP A 376 18.76 22.86 -16.68
C ASP A 376 19.35 21.43 -16.73
N ALA A 377 18.55 20.44 -16.35
CA ALA A 377 18.98 19.06 -16.24
C ALA A 377 18.30 18.18 -17.30
N ASP A 378 19.08 17.28 -17.90
CA ASP A 378 18.50 16.20 -18.71
C ASP A 378 17.78 15.21 -17.79
N PHE A 379 16.63 14.72 -18.24
CA PHE A 379 15.86 13.70 -17.51
C PHE A 379 15.37 12.61 -18.45
N ALA A 380 15.25 11.41 -17.89
CA ALA A 380 14.55 10.27 -18.46
C ALA A 380 13.80 9.58 -17.33
N LEU A 381 12.48 9.50 -17.45
CA LEU A 381 11.58 8.92 -16.46
C LEU A 381 10.58 8.00 -17.14
N ASP A 382 10.26 6.91 -16.47
CA ASP A 382 9.04 6.17 -16.76
C ASP A 382 8.01 6.55 -15.68
N VAL A 383 6.78 6.82 -16.09
CA VAL A 383 5.64 7.07 -15.20
C VAL A 383 4.57 6.02 -15.50
N ALA A 384 3.95 5.45 -14.48
CA ALA A 384 2.84 4.53 -14.65
C ALA A 384 1.63 5.00 -13.84
N PHE A 385 0.45 4.91 -14.46
CA PHE A 385 -0.84 5.10 -13.83
C PHE A 385 -1.49 3.73 -13.72
N TYR A 386 -1.68 3.26 -12.49
CA TYR A 386 -2.30 1.99 -12.18
C TYR A 386 -3.55 2.24 -11.31
N PRO A 387 -4.73 2.44 -11.93
CA PRO A 387 -5.95 2.79 -11.23
C PRO A 387 -6.35 1.83 -10.10
N ASP A 388 -6.14 0.52 -10.24
CA ASP A 388 -6.58 -0.43 -9.21
C ASP A 388 -5.75 -0.41 -7.92
N MET A 389 -4.59 0.27 -7.92
CA MET A 389 -3.74 0.47 -6.73
C MET A 389 -4.22 1.60 -5.82
N GLY A 390 -5.38 2.20 -6.09
CA GLY A 390 -5.82 3.31 -5.27
C GLY A 390 -4.96 4.57 -5.49
N PRO A 391 -4.83 5.43 -4.46
CA PRO A 391 -4.02 6.64 -4.55
C PRO A 391 -2.51 6.37 -4.73
N GLY A 392 -1.99 5.21 -4.33
CA GLY A 392 -0.59 4.86 -4.57
C GLY A 392 -0.25 4.52 -6.02
N GLY A 393 -1.25 4.42 -6.91
CA GLY A 393 -1.10 3.99 -8.30
C GLY A 393 -0.48 5.00 -9.27
N VAL A 394 -0.03 6.17 -8.81
CA VAL A 394 0.77 7.10 -9.63
C VAL A 394 2.23 6.84 -9.34
N LEU A 395 2.91 6.14 -10.24
CA LEU A 395 4.24 5.59 -10.04
C LEU A 395 5.26 6.27 -10.95
N TRP A 396 6.51 6.32 -10.50
CA TRP A 396 7.64 6.77 -11.31
C TRP A 396 8.90 5.94 -11.03
N ARG A 397 9.81 5.97 -12.00
CA ARG A 397 11.21 5.52 -11.86
C ARG A 397 12.09 6.29 -12.84
N ARG A 398 13.41 6.34 -12.61
CA ARG A 398 14.34 6.79 -13.67
C ARG A 398 14.36 5.73 -14.77
N SER A 399 14.41 6.16 -16.03
CA SER A 399 14.49 5.19 -17.13
C SER A 399 15.76 4.35 -16.98
N GLY A 400 15.61 3.03 -17.03
CA GLY A 400 16.69 2.07 -16.75
C GLY A 400 16.69 1.51 -15.33
N ASP A 401 16.03 2.17 -14.38
CA ASP A 401 15.81 1.59 -13.05
C ASP A 401 14.78 0.46 -13.12
N THR A 402 14.91 -0.53 -12.25
CA THR A 402 13.92 -1.61 -12.11
C THR A 402 12.87 -1.31 -11.05
N ARG A 403 13.18 -0.40 -10.12
CA ARG A 403 12.40 -0.16 -8.90
C ARG A 403 11.51 1.08 -9.05
N TRP A 404 10.21 0.83 -8.98
CA TRP A 404 9.17 1.86 -8.98
C TRP A 404 9.02 2.52 -7.61
N THR A 405 8.56 3.77 -7.62
CA THR A 405 8.20 4.54 -6.43
C THR A 405 6.87 5.26 -6.69
N SER A 406 5.94 5.21 -5.74
CA SER A 406 4.71 6.01 -5.77
C SER A 406 5.05 7.49 -5.62
N CYS A 407 4.35 8.35 -6.34
CA CYS A 407 4.28 9.76 -6.00
C CYS A 407 3.55 9.90 -4.66
N THR A 408 3.99 10.84 -3.83
CA THR A 408 3.30 11.17 -2.57
C THR A 408 1.94 11.78 -2.89
N ALA A 409 0.86 11.14 -2.46
CA ALA A 409 -0.50 11.60 -2.72
C ALA A 409 -1.07 12.35 -1.52
N ILE A 410 -1.77 13.45 -1.78
CA ILE A 410 -2.60 14.14 -0.79
C ILE A 410 -4.07 13.79 -1.07
N SER A 411 -4.36 12.48 -1.19
CA SER A 411 -5.71 11.98 -1.42
C SER A 411 -5.85 10.54 -0.97
N ALA A 412 -6.99 10.20 -0.39
CA ALA A 412 -7.36 8.83 -0.04
C ALA A 412 -8.00 8.06 -1.22
N THR A 413 -8.09 8.68 -2.41
CA THR A 413 -8.59 8.03 -3.63
C THR A 413 -7.70 8.39 -4.81
N GLY A 414 -7.53 7.46 -5.75
CA GLY A 414 -6.66 7.61 -6.89
C GLY A 414 -7.40 7.80 -8.20
N LEU A 415 -7.00 7.00 -9.18
CA LEU A 415 -7.44 7.07 -10.57
C LEU A 415 -8.57 6.08 -10.89
N GLU A 416 -9.08 5.34 -9.90
CA GLU A 416 -10.06 4.25 -10.05
C GLU A 416 -11.31 4.69 -10.84
N ARG A 417 -11.73 5.96 -10.65
CA ARG A 417 -12.92 6.53 -11.31
C ARG A 417 -12.58 7.49 -12.45
N PHE A 418 -11.32 7.55 -12.87
CA PHE A 418 -10.89 8.46 -13.91
C PHE A 418 -11.31 7.95 -15.30
N SER A 419 -11.94 8.83 -16.08
CA SER A 419 -12.27 8.57 -17.48
C SER A 419 -11.33 9.37 -18.37
N TRP A 420 -10.53 8.69 -19.17
CA TRP A 420 -9.52 9.30 -20.04
C TRP A 420 -10.17 10.10 -21.17
N PRO A 421 -9.85 11.40 -21.33
CA PRO A 421 -10.29 12.17 -22.50
C PRO A 421 -9.68 11.63 -23.80
N ALA A 422 -10.42 11.75 -24.90
CA ALA A 422 -10.00 11.27 -26.22
C ALA A 422 -8.87 12.10 -26.86
N VAL A 423 -8.51 13.23 -26.26
CA VAL A 423 -7.45 14.12 -26.72
C VAL A 423 -6.47 14.37 -25.60
N TRP A 424 -5.19 14.16 -25.88
CA TRP A 424 -4.09 14.48 -24.98
C TRP A 424 -3.22 15.58 -25.61
N SER A 425 -2.70 16.47 -24.78
CA SER A 425 -1.89 17.61 -25.17
C SER A 425 -0.50 17.51 -24.55
N VAL A 426 0.54 17.50 -25.37
CA VAL A 426 1.94 17.44 -24.90
C VAL A 426 2.59 18.81 -24.97
N GLY A 427 3.19 19.24 -23.87
CA GLY A 427 3.97 20.49 -23.80
C GLY A 427 3.15 21.77 -23.64
N CYS A 428 1.82 21.69 -23.57
CA CYS A 428 0.93 22.83 -23.34
C CYS A 428 -0.36 22.42 -22.61
N GLY A 429 -0.90 23.33 -21.79
CA GLY A 429 -2.08 23.15 -20.95
C GLY A 429 -3.41 23.25 -21.69
N GLU A 430 -4.53 23.22 -20.97
CA GLU A 430 -5.87 23.28 -21.58
C GLU A 430 -6.19 24.57 -22.33
N GLY A 431 -5.50 25.68 -22.03
CA GLY A 431 -5.68 26.97 -22.70
C GLY A 431 -5.03 27.07 -24.08
N GLY A 432 -4.41 26.01 -24.59
CA GLY A 432 -3.75 25.98 -25.90
C GLY A 432 -2.23 26.13 -25.81
N PRO A 433 -1.53 26.37 -26.95
CA PRO A 433 -0.08 26.23 -27.08
C PRO A 433 0.78 27.06 -26.11
N ASP A 434 0.26 28.20 -25.64
CA ASP A 434 0.97 29.11 -24.73
C ASP A 434 0.58 28.93 -23.26
N ASP A 435 -0.50 28.21 -22.95
CA ASP A 435 -0.89 27.93 -21.55
C ASP A 435 0.10 26.96 -20.90
N ARG A 436 0.77 27.41 -19.84
CA ARG A 436 1.76 26.63 -19.06
C ARG A 436 2.68 25.82 -19.98
N ARG A 437 3.17 26.48 -21.02
CA ARG A 437 4.02 25.85 -22.04
C ARG A 437 5.28 25.27 -21.41
N TYR A 438 5.72 24.11 -21.89
CA TYR A 438 7.03 23.56 -21.54
C TYR A 438 8.15 24.47 -22.04
N ALA A 439 8.97 25.00 -21.13
CA ALA A 439 10.02 25.96 -21.46
C ALA A 439 11.39 25.31 -21.73
N GLY A 440 11.54 24.02 -21.44
CA GLY A 440 12.77 23.28 -21.72
C GLY A 440 13.01 23.09 -23.23
N PRO A 441 14.28 23.01 -23.67
CA PRO A 441 14.61 22.94 -25.10
C PRO A 441 14.18 21.61 -25.74
N ARG A 442 14.01 20.54 -24.96
CA ARG A 442 13.66 19.20 -25.45
C ARG A 442 12.62 18.55 -24.55
N LEU A 443 11.62 17.93 -25.17
CA LEU A 443 10.58 17.15 -24.52
C LEU A 443 10.07 16.12 -25.53
N GLU A 444 10.16 14.86 -25.16
CA GLU A 444 9.65 13.71 -25.87
C GLU A 444 8.81 12.88 -24.89
N ILE A 445 7.62 12.48 -25.34
CA ILE A 445 6.72 11.63 -24.57
C ILE A 445 6.25 10.49 -25.48
N ALA A 446 6.30 9.27 -24.96
CA ALA A 446 5.63 8.12 -25.56
C ALA A 446 4.71 7.48 -24.53
N ALA A 447 3.62 6.88 -24.98
CA ALA A 447 2.65 6.21 -24.12
C ALA A 447 2.46 4.76 -24.51
N SER A 448 2.06 3.94 -23.55
CA SER A 448 1.65 2.56 -23.73
C SER A 448 0.50 2.22 -22.78
N VAL A 449 -0.37 1.30 -23.19
CA VAL A 449 -1.47 0.76 -22.39
C VAL A 449 -1.24 -0.73 -22.25
N ILE A 450 -1.17 -1.21 -21.01
CA ILE A 450 -0.74 -2.58 -20.72
C ILE A 450 -1.78 -3.25 -19.83
N ALA A 451 -2.27 -4.40 -20.29
CA ALA A 451 -3.04 -5.30 -19.46
C ALA A 451 -2.11 -5.98 -18.45
N LEU A 452 -2.51 -5.93 -17.18
CA LEU A 452 -1.85 -6.57 -16.07
C LEU A 452 -2.49 -7.95 -15.93
N SER A 453 -1.89 -8.92 -16.61
CA SER A 453 -2.37 -10.31 -16.60
C SER A 453 -2.36 -10.88 -15.20
#